data_AF-A0A7J4V810-F1
#
_entry.id   AF-A0A7J4V810-F1
#
_cell.length_a   1.000
_cell.length_b   1.000
_cell.length_c   1.000
_cell.angle_alpha   90.00
_cell.angle_beta   90.00
_cell.angle_gamma   90.00
#
_symmetry.space_group_name_H-M   'P 1'
#
loop_
_entity.id
_entity.type
_entity.pdbx_description
1 polymer ?
#
loop_
_entity_poly.entity_id
_entity_poly.type
_entity_poly.pdbx_seq_one_letter_code
_entity_poly.pdbx_strand_id
1 'polypeptide(L)'
;MFGWFKKKKKEEELPQYDPTDLKVTDLRRGFVFDLEGKSWEVTKEYEYDWGDDFFTLEFQVKSADATAYLHIEEDDEIEITVMKEVQIDNIDRTLPDEISENEKPRRTI
;
A
#
# COMPACT_ATOMS: atom_id res chain seq x y z
N MET A 1 1.83 44.96 6.86
CA MET A 1 0.39 44.63 6.99
C MET A 1 0.29 43.12 7.07
N PHE A 2 -0.01 42.58 8.26
CA PHE A 2 0.02 41.14 8.56
C PHE A 2 -1.23 40.46 8.00
N GLY A 3 -1.06 39.68 6.93
CA GLY A 3 -2.12 38.89 6.30
C GLY A 3 -2.35 37.59 7.06
N TRP A 4 -3.42 37.57 7.85
CA TRP A 4 -3.96 36.43 8.59
C TRP A 4 -4.43 35.34 7.61
N PHE A 5 -3.58 34.36 7.30
CA PHE A 5 -3.97 33.16 6.57
C PHE A 5 -4.91 32.31 7.44
N LYS A 6 -6.21 32.47 7.25
CA LYS A 6 -7.22 31.55 7.78
C LYS A 6 -7.03 30.18 7.10
N LYS A 7 -6.34 29.26 7.77
CA LYS A 7 -6.45 27.83 7.46
C LYS A 7 -7.93 27.46 7.64
N LYS A 8 -8.63 27.13 6.55
CA LYS A 8 -9.90 26.42 6.64
C LYS A 8 -9.62 25.14 7.41
N LYS A 9 -10.22 24.97 8.59
CA LYS A 9 -10.30 23.66 9.23
C LYS A 9 -11.01 22.78 8.20
N LYS A 10 -10.30 21.78 7.69
CA LYS A 10 -10.89 20.68 6.93
C LYS A 10 -11.97 20.13 7.86
N GLU A 11 -13.24 20.27 7.50
CA GLU A 11 -14.30 19.53 8.17
C GLU A 11 -13.82 18.09 8.27
N GLU A 12 -13.77 17.57 9.48
CA GLU A 12 -13.49 16.17 9.74
C GLU A 12 -14.69 15.43 9.14
N GLU A 13 -14.58 15.11 7.85
CA GLU A 13 -15.52 14.22 7.16
C GLU A 13 -15.66 12.99 8.06
N LEU A 14 -16.88 12.75 8.51
CA LEU A 14 -17.19 11.58 9.32
C LEU A 14 -16.60 10.34 8.64
N PRO A 15 -16.05 9.39 9.41
CA PRO A 15 -15.49 8.17 8.85
C PRO A 15 -16.50 7.55 7.87
N GLN A 16 -16.06 7.30 6.64
CA GLN A 16 -16.88 6.75 5.56
C GLN A 16 -17.13 5.23 5.76
N TYR A 17 -17.14 4.77 7.01
CA TYR A 17 -17.20 3.37 7.42
C TYR A 17 -18.04 3.21 8.70
N ASP A 18 -18.63 2.03 8.91
CA ASP A 18 -19.37 1.71 10.13
C ASP A 18 -18.38 1.23 11.22
N PRO A 19 -18.21 1.95 12.35
CA PRO A 19 -17.27 1.55 13.40
C PRO A 19 -17.66 0.24 14.11
N THR A 20 -18.89 -0.26 13.91
CA THR A 20 -19.38 -1.52 14.46
C THR A 20 -19.25 -2.71 13.51
N ASP A 21 -18.97 -2.47 12.22
CA ASP A 21 -18.77 -3.48 11.18
C ASP A 21 -17.59 -3.08 10.28
N LEU A 22 -16.38 -3.11 10.85
CA LEU A 22 -15.15 -2.78 10.14
C LEU A 22 -14.75 -3.90 9.18
N LYS A 23 -14.58 -3.55 7.91
CA LYS A 23 -14.08 -4.43 6.84
C LYS A 23 -12.69 -4.02 6.40
N VAL A 24 -12.01 -4.92 5.70
CA VAL A 24 -10.69 -4.63 5.11
C VAL A 24 -10.78 -3.51 4.06
N THR A 25 -11.92 -3.39 3.37
CA THR A 25 -12.20 -2.35 2.37
C THR A 25 -12.41 -0.95 3.00
N ASP A 26 -12.62 -0.89 4.32
CA ASP A 26 -12.73 0.35 5.08
C ASP A 26 -11.36 0.93 5.50
N LEU A 27 -10.25 0.22 5.21
CA LEU A 27 -8.92 0.67 5.61
C LEU A 27 -8.62 2.07 5.07
N ARG A 28 -8.13 2.93 5.98
CA ARG A 28 -7.65 4.29 5.71
C ARG A 28 -6.39 4.55 6.54
N ARG A 29 -5.65 5.58 6.18
CA ARG A 29 -4.46 6.02 6.90
C ARG A 29 -4.79 6.29 8.36
N GLY A 30 -3.96 5.74 9.24
CA GLY A 30 -4.11 5.80 10.69
C GLY A 30 -4.88 4.62 11.28
N PHE A 31 -5.47 3.75 10.45
CA PHE A 31 -6.01 2.49 10.94
C PHE A 31 -4.89 1.57 11.44
N VAL A 32 -5.21 0.78 12.45
CA VAL A 32 -4.35 -0.27 12.98
C VAL A 32 -5.11 -1.59 12.89
N PHE A 33 -4.45 -2.63 12.39
CA PHE A 33 -4.99 -3.97 12.29
C PHE A 33 -3.94 -5.01 12.66
N ASP A 34 -4.38 -6.20 13.05
CA ASP A 34 -3.51 -7.33 13.35
C ASP A 34 -3.54 -8.34 12.21
N LEU A 35 -2.36 -8.76 11.76
CA LEU A 35 -2.19 -9.78 10.73
C LEU A 35 -1.00 -10.68 11.12
N GLU A 36 -1.23 -12.00 11.13
CA GLU A 36 -0.22 -13.01 11.50
C GLU A 36 0.46 -12.77 12.86
N GLY A 37 -0.30 -12.27 13.84
CA GLY A 37 0.22 -11.97 15.19
C GLY A 37 1.08 -10.71 15.26
N LYS A 38 1.03 -9.86 14.22
CA LYS A 38 1.76 -8.59 14.14
C LYS A 38 0.78 -7.44 13.93
N SER A 39 0.95 -6.37 14.70
CA SER A 39 0.16 -5.15 14.54
C SER A 39 0.76 -4.26 13.45
N TRP A 40 -0.10 -3.79 12.56
CA TRP A 40 0.24 -2.97 11.40
C TRP A 40 -0.57 -1.68 11.43
N GLU A 41 0.09 -0.55 11.19
CA GLU A 41 -0.52 0.75 10.99
C GLU A 41 -0.50 1.11 9.51
N VAL A 42 -1.65 1.55 8.97
CA VAL A 42 -1.73 2.13 7.63
C VAL A 42 -1.13 3.53 7.66
N THR A 43 0.05 3.67 7.07
CA THR A 43 0.81 4.94 7.10
C THR A 43 0.62 5.78 5.83
N LYS A 44 0.29 5.15 4.70
CA LYS A 44 -0.02 5.83 3.43
C LYS A 44 -1.07 5.06 2.63
N GLU A 45 -1.76 5.80 1.77
CA GLU A 45 -2.72 5.31 0.78
C GLU A 45 -2.21 5.76 -0.60
N TYR A 46 -2.27 4.86 -1.57
CA TYR A 46 -1.94 5.09 -2.96
C TYR A 46 -3.13 4.68 -3.82
N GLU A 47 -3.44 5.51 -4.80
CA GLU A 47 -4.44 5.23 -5.82
C GLU A 47 -3.71 5.25 -7.17
N TYR A 48 -3.89 4.18 -7.94
CA TYR A 48 -3.31 4.02 -9.26
C TYR A 48 -4.44 4.09 -10.30
N ASP A 49 -4.30 5.00 -11.26
CA ASP A 49 -5.17 5.12 -12.42
C ASP A 49 -4.52 4.37 -13.60
N TRP A 50 -5.18 3.31 -14.06
CA TRP A 50 -4.72 2.49 -15.18
C TRP A 50 -5.34 2.91 -16.53
N GLY A 51 -6.16 3.96 -16.53
CA GLY A 51 -7.02 4.33 -17.66
C GLY A 51 -8.37 3.60 -17.64
N ASP A 52 -9.26 3.98 -18.56
CA ASP A 52 -10.60 3.40 -18.73
C ASP A 52 -11.44 3.33 -17.45
N ASP A 53 -11.31 4.36 -16.59
CA ASP A 53 -11.95 4.44 -15.28
C ASP A 53 -11.63 3.26 -14.34
N PHE A 54 -10.49 2.58 -14.55
CA PHE A 54 -9.99 1.50 -13.72
C PHE A 54 -8.96 2.02 -12.70
N PHE A 55 -9.36 2.01 -11.43
CA PHE A 55 -8.54 2.47 -10.32
C PHE A 55 -8.24 1.32 -9.37
N THR A 56 -7.01 1.26 -8.88
CA THR A 56 -6.66 0.33 -7.82
C THR A 56 -6.06 1.04 -6.61
N LEU A 57 -6.30 0.47 -5.43
CA LEU A 57 -5.83 1.01 -4.16
C LEU A 57 -4.72 0.13 -3.58
N GLU A 58 -3.70 0.78 -3.03
CA GLU A 58 -2.64 0.11 -2.28
C GLU A 58 -2.30 0.91 -1.03
N PHE A 59 -2.02 0.20 0.05
CA PHE A 59 -1.74 0.78 1.36
C PHE A 59 -0.31 0.46 1.79
N GLN A 60 0.47 1.47 2.17
CA GLN A 60 1.71 1.23 2.91
C GLN A 60 1.39 0.96 4.36
N VAL A 61 1.75 -0.23 4.83
CA VAL A 61 1.53 -0.64 6.21
C VAL A 61 2.86 -0.82 6.93
N LYS A 62 2.94 -0.33 8.15
CA LYS A 62 4.15 -0.41 8.97
C LYS A 62 3.88 -1.10 10.29
N SER A 63 4.84 -1.91 10.70
CA SER A 63 4.93 -2.45 12.05
C SER A 63 6.23 -1.97 12.69
N ALA A 64 6.55 -2.46 13.89
CA ALA A 64 7.72 -2.01 14.66
C ALA A 64 9.05 -2.20 13.90
N ASP A 65 9.16 -3.24 13.08
CA ASP A 65 10.39 -3.73 12.44
C ASP A 65 10.23 -4.01 10.93
N ALA A 66 9.05 -3.76 10.35
CA ALA A 66 8.78 -4.08 8.95
C ALA A 66 7.91 -3.02 8.27
N THR A 67 8.11 -2.87 6.97
CA THR A 67 7.19 -2.17 6.05
C THR A 67 6.70 -3.18 5.03
N ALA A 68 5.42 -3.15 4.73
CA ALA A 68 4.78 -3.95 3.69
C ALA A 68 3.80 -3.08 2.90
N TYR A 69 3.34 -3.62 1.78
CA TYR A 69 2.35 -3.01 0.91
C TYR A 69 1.16 -3.95 0.82
N LEU A 70 -0.03 -3.43 1.05
CA LEU A 70 -1.28 -4.17 1.06
C LEU A 70 -2.10 -3.71 -0.13
N HIS A 71 -2.38 -4.64 -1.03
CA HIS A 71 -3.28 -4.45 -2.17
C HIS A 71 -4.62 -5.11 -1.87
N ILE A 72 -5.71 -4.44 -2.21
CA ILE A 72 -7.07 -4.94 -2.03
C ILE A 72 -7.80 -4.75 -3.36
N GLU A 73 -8.36 -5.83 -3.87
CA GLU A 73 -9.17 -5.86 -5.07
C GLU A 73 -10.54 -6.47 -4.73
N GLU A 74 -11.61 -5.79 -5.15
CA GLU A 74 -12.99 -6.21 -4.90
C GLU A 74 -13.70 -6.33 -6.26
N ASP A 75 -13.47 -7.46 -6.92
CA ASP A 75 -14.16 -7.85 -8.14
C ASP A 75 -15.30 -8.84 -7.81
N ASP A 76 -15.17 -10.12 -8.21
CA ASP A 76 -16.14 -11.18 -7.87
C ASP A 76 -15.98 -11.65 -6.41
N GLU A 77 -14.75 -11.66 -5.92
CA GLU A 77 -14.37 -11.97 -4.54
C GLU A 77 -13.34 -10.94 -4.05
N ILE A 78 -13.23 -10.77 -2.73
CA ILE A 78 -12.22 -9.89 -2.14
C ILE A 78 -10.88 -10.61 -2.17
N GLU A 79 -9.94 -10.09 -2.96
CA GLU A 79 -8.54 -10.52 -2.96
C GLU A 79 -7.69 -9.54 -2.14
N ILE A 80 -6.83 -10.09 -1.28
CA ILE A 80 -5.93 -9.32 -0.44
C ILE A 80 -4.50 -9.83 -0.63
N THR A 81 -3.63 -8.96 -1.12
CA THR A 81 -2.22 -9.29 -1.38
C THR A 81 -1.31 -8.46 -0.50
N VAL A 82 -0.43 -9.12 0.27
CA VAL A 82 0.58 -8.47 1.13
C VAL A 82 1.97 -8.69 0.56
N MET A 83 2.63 -7.60 0.23
CA MET A 83 3.93 -7.57 -0.43
C MET A 83 4.99 -6.96 0.48
N LYS A 84 6.21 -7.48 0.40
CA LYS A 84 7.39 -6.90 1.04
C LYS A 84 8.42 -6.59 -0.01
N GLU A 85 9.07 -5.44 0.12
CA GLU A 85 10.18 -5.09 -0.74
C GLU A 85 11.36 -6.05 -0.48
N VAL A 86 11.94 -6.57 -1.56
CA VAL A 86 13.11 -7.44 -1.52
C VAL A 86 14.19 -6.81 -2.40
N GLN A 87 15.38 -6.64 -1.84
CA GLN A 87 16.55 -6.23 -2.62
C GLN A 87 16.90 -7.32 -3.62
N ILE A 88 17.10 -6.97 -4.89
CA ILE A 88 17.42 -7.93 -5.96
C ILE A 88 18.66 -8.79 -5.62
N ASP A 89 19.63 -8.20 -4.91
CA ASP A 89 20.83 -8.88 -4.41
C ASP A 89 20.55 -10.02 -3.41
N ASN A 90 19.38 -10.01 -2.75
CA ASN A 90 18.95 -11.10 -1.87
C ASN A 90 18.34 -12.27 -2.64
N ILE A 91 17.94 -12.06 -3.90
CA ILE A 91 17.43 -13.10 -4.80
C ILE A 91 18.61 -13.76 -5.50
N ASP A 92 19.36 -12.98 -6.28
CA ASP A 92 20.66 -13.34 -6.84
C ASP A 92 21.45 -12.07 -7.19
N ARG A 93 22.69 -12.01 -6.70
CA ARG A 93 23.62 -10.90 -6.90
C ARG A 93 24.12 -10.76 -8.33
N THR A 94 24.11 -11.83 -9.13
CA THR A 94 24.54 -11.74 -10.55
C THR A 94 23.42 -11.28 -11.46
N LEU A 95 22.16 -11.34 -11.00
CA LEU A 95 20.99 -11.06 -11.80
C LEU A 95 20.96 -9.63 -12.38
N PRO A 96 21.35 -8.56 -11.65
CA PRO A 96 21.38 -7.21 -12.21
C PRO A 96 22.36 -7.08 -13.38
N ASP A 97 23.57 -7.62 -13.22
CA ASP A 97 24.61 -7.59 -14.24
C ASP A 97 24.19 -8.40 -15.47
N GLU A 98 23.63 -9.60 -15.26
CA GLU A 98 23.14 -10.45 -16.34
C GLU A 98 21.99 -9.81 -17.14
N ILE A 99 21.03 -9.16 -16.48
CA ILE A 99 19.92 -8.46 -17.15
C ILE A 99 20.47 -7.29 -17.97
N SER A 100 21.41 -6.54 -17.40
CA SER A 100 22.05 -5.40 -18.05
C SER A 100 22.84 -5.82 -19.30
N GLU A 101 23.63 -6.90 -19.20
CA GLU A 101 24.47 -7.40 -20.30
C GLU A 101 23.67 -8.07 -21.43
N ASN A 102 22.63 -8.84 -21.08
CA ASN A 102 21.86 -9.61 -22.07
C ASN A 102 20.61 -8.87 -22.57
N GLU A 103 20.31 -7.70 -21.99
CA GLU A 103 19.05 -6.94 -22.14
C GLU A 103 17.80 -7.79 -21.83
N LYS A 104 17.96 -8.90 -21.11
CA LYS A 104 16.94 -9.94 -20.91
C LYS A 104 17.20 -10.69 -19.60
N PRO A 105 16.14 -11.01 -18.82
CA PRO A 105 16.29 -11.89 -17.68
C PRO A 105 16.57 -13.34 -18.10
N ARG A 106 17.32 -14.07 -17.28
CA ARG A 106 17.51 -15.52 -17.46
C ARG A 106 16.21 -16.28 -17.19
N ARG A 107 16.07 -17.46 -17.81
CA ARG A 107 14.83 -18.28 -17.72
C ARG A 107 14.69 -19.08 -16.42
N THR A 108 15.75 -19.19 -15.64
CA THR A 108 15.81 -20.04 -14.44
C THR A 108 16.51 -19.27 -13.34
N ILE A 109 16.02 -19.37 -12.11
CA ILE A 109 16.66 -18.78 -10.93
C ILE A 109 17.71 -19.75 -10.41
#